data_AF-A0AAV2TKM5-F1
#
_entry.id   AF-A0AAV2TKM5-F1
#
_cell.length_a   1.000
_cell.length_b   1.000
_cell.length_c   1.000
_cell.angle_alpha   90.00
_cell.angle_beta   90.00
_cell.angle_gamma   90.00
#
_symmetry.space_group_name_H-M   'P 1'
#
loop_
_entity.id
_entity.type
_entity.pdbx_description
1 polymer ?
#
loop_
_entity_poly.entity_id
_entity_poly.type
_entity_poly.pdbx_seq_one_letter_code
_entity_poly.pdbx_strand_id
1 'polypeptide(L)'
;MSKLSNFVKTMAELGHRRTRKNPRIQPRAKTKRFNVRQPTPIDPCEDQMLQKWWSDYRLQYSATTSLLQFDLHSKEAAETATERRDDEGERKRRLLLNKAWNNDTHVQSISHLKTILSDLTEAKQKRFLSLREAEKEKLDSVELRISALVTAIPHMITRENIDQKLEELFNSGVVDYNFVVDSRGNITYGSERLHKSEQSEAHEQGTTSKEAAKPDITSVRV
;
A
#
# COMPACT_ATOMS: atom_id res chain seq x y z
N MET A 1 9.72 26.96 43.81
CA MET A 1 8.32 26.46 43.80
C MET A 1 7.41 27.58 44.27
N SER A 2 6.56 28.12 43.39
CA SER A 2 5.86 29.40 43.65
C SER A 2 4.77 29.24 44.72
N LYS A 3 4.80 30.10 45.75
CA LYS A 3 3.77 30.16 46.81
C LYS A 3 2.36 30.48 46.25
N LEU A 4 2.30 31.07 45.06
CA LEU A 4 1.07 31.35 44.31
C LEU A 4 0.31 30.07 43.92
N SER A 5 1.01 28.99 43.55
CA SER A 5 0.38 27.70 43.22
C SER A 5 -0.41 27.09 44.38
N ASN A 6 -0.05 27.41 45.63
CA ASN A 6 -0.77 26.95 46.80
C ASN A 6 -1.98 27.84 47.15
N PHE A 7 -2.02 29.08 46.65
CA PHE A 7 -3.11 30.01 46.90
C PHE A 7 -4.32 29.77 45.99
N VAL A 8 -4.06 29.24 44.78
CA VAL A 8 -5.10 28.91 43.78
C VAL A 8 -5.80 27.58 44.08
N LYS A 9 -5.21 26.73 44.94
CA LYS A 9 -5.80 25.44 45.31
C LYS A 9 -7.11 25.65 46.05
N THR A 10 -8.18 25.07 45.53
CA THR A 10 -9.47 25.07 46.23
C THR A 10 -9.38 24.22 47.50
N MET A 11 -10.15 24.57 48.54
CA MET A 11 -10.15 23.83 49.83
C MET A 11 -10.39 22.30 49.69
N ALA A 12 -10.99 21.88 48.57
CA ALA A 12 -11.17 20.46 48.22
C ALA A 12 -9.85 19.75 47.85
N GLU A 13 -8.92 20.43 47.18
CA GLU A 13 -7.62 19.89 46.77
C GLU A 13 -6.64 19.76 47.94
N LEU A 14 -6.82 20.57 48.99
CA LEU A 14 -6.08 20.46 50.26
C LEU A 14 -6.57 19.29 51.14
N GLY A 15 -7.39 18.38 50.62
CA GLY A 15 -7.90 17.22 51.36
C GLY A 15 -8.87 17.56 52.50
N HIS A 16 -9.22 18.84 52.67
CA HIS A 16 -10.20 19.28 53.65
C HIS A 16 -11.59 18.95 53.12
N ARG A 17 -11.99 17.68 53.26
CA ARG A 17 -13.41 17.30 53.10
C ARG A 17 -14.19 18.18 54.05
N ARG A 18 -15.12 18.99 53.53
CA ARG A 18 -16.07 19.78 54.33
C ARG A 18 -16.96 18.83 55.13
N THR A 19 -16.41 18.25 56.18
CA THR A 19 -17.18 17.53 57.18
C THR A 19 -17.98 18.58 57.92
N ARG A 20 -19.31 18.42 57.93
CA ARG A 20 -20.14 19.27 58.79
C ARG A 20 -19.63 19.08 60.21
N LYS A 21 -19.47 20.17 60.96
CA LYS A 21 -19.05 20.13 62.38
C LYS A 21 -19.85 19.10 63.18
N ASN A 22 -21.14 18.93 62.85
CA ASN A 22 -21.97 17.82 63.32
C ASN A 22 -22.39 16.95 62.11
N PRO A 23 -21.86 15.72 61.94
CA PRO A 23 -22.28 14.81 60.89
C PRO A 23 -23.73 14.33 61.10
N ARG A 24 -24.43 13.99 60.01
CA ARG A 24 -25.84 13.58 60.05
C ARG A 24 -26.11 12.31 60.88
N ILE A 25 -25.09 11.46 61.04
CA ILE A 25 -25.16 10.19 61.78
C ILE A 25 -25.22 10.46 63.30
N GLN A 26 -24.69 11.59 63.76
CA GLN A 26 -24.69 11.91 65.18
C GLN A 26 -26.06 12.46 65.61
N PRO A 27 -26.60 11.99 66.75
CA PRO A 27 -27.85 12.52 67.27
C PRO A 27 -27.67 13.98 67.72
N ARG A 28 -28.77 14.74 67.70
CA ARG A 28 -28.77 16.11 68.23
C ARG A 28 -28.47 16.10 69.73
N ALA A 29 -27.73 17.10 70.20
CA ALA A 29 -27.47 17.31 71.62
C ALA A 29 -28.78 17.37 72.43
N LYS A 30 -28.77 16.80 73.63
CA LYS A 30 -29.96 16.75 74.52
C LYS A 30 -30.56 18.13 74.75
N THR A 31 -29.72 19.15 74.92
CA THR A 31 -30.11 20.56 75.12
C THR A 31 -30.80 21.21 73.91
N LYS A 32 -30.56 20.70 72.69
CA LYS A 32 -31.15 21.20 71.44
C LYS A 32 -32.27 20.32 70.90
N ARG A 33 -32.66 19.27 71.64
CA ARG A 33 -33.71 18.31 71.23
C ARG A 33 -35.09 18.96 71.14
N PHE A 34 -35.41 19.83 72.09
CA PHE A 34 -36.71 20.50 72.21
C PHE A 34 -36.60 22.03 72.12
N ASN A 35 -35.42 22.56 71.82
CA ASN A 35 -35.22 24.00 71.68
C ASN A 35 -35.79 24.48 70.34
N VAL A 36 -36.99 25.07 70.38
CA VAL A 36 -37.62 25.75 69.23
C VAL A 36 -37.26 27.23 69.29
N ARG A 37 -36.64 27.74 68.22
CA ARG A 37 -36.31 29.16 68.11
C ARG A 37 -37.60 29.97 68.02
N GLN A 38 -37.81 30.86 68.97
CA GLN A 38 -38.90 31.84 68.90
C GLN A 38 -38.54 32.96 67.92
N PRO A 39 -39.50 33.46 67.14
CA PRO A 39 -39.26 34.62 66.29
C PRO A 39 -38.91 35.84 67.16
N THR A 40 -37.92 36.61 66.71
CA THR A 40 -37.60 37.89 67.34
C THR A 40 -38.75 38.87 67.05
N PRO A 41 -39.20 39.70 68.02
CA PRO A 41 -40.17 40.75 67.73
C PRO A 41 -39.60 41.73 66.69
N ILE A 42 -40.45 42.16 65.75
CA ILE A 42 -40.09 43.01 64.61
C ILE A 42 -40.88 44.31 64.71
N ASP A 43 -40.22 45.45 64.58
CA ASP A 43 -40.88 46.75 64.42
C ASP A 43 -41.39 46.89 62.97
N PRO A 44 -42.69 47.12 62.73
CA PRO A 44 -43.25 47.21 61.39
C PRO A 44 -42.68 48.37 60.56
N CYS A 45 -42.25 49.47 61.18
CA CYS A 45 -41.69 50.61 60.46
C CYS A 45 -40.29 50.28 59.94
N GLU A 46 -39.45 49.71 60.81
CA GLU A 46 -38.08 49.30 60.48
C GLU A 46 -38.07 48.21 59.40
N ASP A 47 -38.95 47.20 59.51
CA ASP A 47 -39.02 46.08 58.56
C ASP A 47 -39.37 46.56 57.14
N GLN A 48 -40.35 47.46 57.01
CA GLN A 48 -40.69 48.04 55.70
C GLN A 48 -39.53 48.82 55.07
N MET A 49 -38.79 49.56 55.88
CA MET A 49 -37.62 50.31 55.41
C MET A 49 -36.49 49.38 54.99
N LEU A 50 -36.18 48.37 55.80
CA LEU A 50 -35.15 47.36 55.51
C LEU A 50 -35.48 46.56 54.25
N GLN A 51 -36.74 46.19 54.05
CA GLN A 51 -37.18 45.49 52.85
C GLN A 51 -36.96 46.31 51.59
N LYS A 52 -37.31 47.60 51.62
CA LYS A 52 -37.06 48.53 50.50
C LYS A 52 -35.57 48.70 50.21
N TRP A 53 -34.77 48.95 51.25
CA TRP A 53 -33.32 49.10 51.09
C TRP A 53 -32.67 47.82 50.58
N TRP A 54 -33.14 46.67 51.03
CA TRP A 54 -32.64 45.38 50.56
C TRP A 54 -32.99 45.14 49.10
N SER A 55 -34.22 45.47 48.67
CA SER A 55 -34.59 45.36 47.25
C SER A 55 -33.75 46.29 46.38
N ASP A 56 -33.55 47.53 46.81
CA ASP A 56 -32.78 48.53 46.05
C ASP A 56 -31.30 48.14 45.96
N TYR A 57 -30.71 47.74 47.07
CA TYR A 57 -29.34 47.23 47.12
C TYR A 57 -29.18 46.01 46.19
N ARG A 58 -30.09 45.04 46.27
CA ARG A 58 -30.00 43.82 45.47
C ARG A 58 -30.17 44.10 43.98
N LEU A 59 -31.01 45.07 43.62
CA LEU A 59 -31.14 45.55 42.25
C LEU A 59 -29.83 46.16 41.74
N GLN A 60 -29.23 47.08 42.50
CA GLN A 60 -27.96 47.72 42.15
C GLN A 60 -26.82 46.70 42.07
N TYR A 61 -26.75 45.77 43.01
CA TYR A 61 -25.78 44.68 43.01
C TYR A 61 -25.95 43.79 41.78
N SER A 62 -27.18 43.39 41.45
CA SER A 62 -27.46 42.61 40.25
C SER A 62 -27.00 43.35 38.99
N ALA A 63 -27.32 44.64 38.87
CA ALA A 63 -26.92 45.45 37.72
C ALA A 63 -25.38 45.52 37.58
N THR A 64 -24.65 45.74 38.67
CA THR A 64 -23.18 45.76 38.63
C THR A 64 -22.61 44.37 38.28
N THR A 65 -23.17 43.29 38.80
CA THR A 65 -22.74 41.93 38.43
C THR A 65 -22.97 41.63 36.95
N SER A 66 -24.11 42.05 36.39
CA SER A 66 -24.43 41.85 34.98
C SER A 66 -23.51 42.66 34.07
N LEU A 67 -23.14 43.89 34.46
CA LEU A 67 -22.15 44.69 33.74
C LEU A 67 -20.78 44.00 33.71
N LEU A 68 -20.30 43.51 34.85
CA LEU A 68 -19.02 42.81 34.93
C LEU A 68 -19.02 41.51 34.13
N GLN A 69 -20.13 40.77 34.13
CA GLN A 69 -20.30 39.57 33.30
C GLN A 69 -20.26 39.91 31.81
N PHE A 70 -20.93 40.98 31.39
CA PHE A 70 -20.90 41.46 30.02
C PHE A 70 -19.48 41.82 29.58
N ASP A 71 -18.73 42.55 30.41
CA ASP A 71 -17.34 42.93 30.11
C ASP A 71 -16.43 41.70 29.98
N LEU A 72 -16.60 40.69 30.83
CA LEU A 72 -15.86 39.43 30.73
C LEU A 72 -16.18 38.71 29.42
N HIS A 73 -17.46 38.55 29.09
CA HIS A 73 -17.86 37.88 27.85
C HIS A 73 -17.43 38.65 26.60
N SER A 74 -17.42 39.98 26.64
CA SER A 74 -16.92 40.80 25.53
C SER A 74 -15.43 40.58 25.30
N LYS A 75 -14.63 40.48 26.37
CA LYS A 75 -13.20 40.18 26.28
C LYS A 75 -12.95 38.76 25.75
N GLU A 76 -13.65 37.76 26.28
CA GLU A 76 -13.57 36.37 25.80
C GLU A 76 -13.93 36.27 24.29
N ALA A 77 -14.98 36.99 23.87
CA ALA A 77 -15.37 37.03 22.46
C ALA A 77 -14.30 37.71 21.57
N ALA A 78 -13.66 38.76 22.07
CA ALA A 78 -12.57 39.43 21.36
C ALA A 78 -11.33 38.52 21.25
N GLU A 79 -10.93 37.86 22.33
CA GLU A 79 -9.80 36.93 22.38
C GLU A 79 -10.02 35.76 21.42
N THR A 80 -11.18 35.11 21.49
CA THR A 80 -11.52 34.01 20.57
C THR A 80 -11.56 34.45 19.10
N ALA A 81 -11.97 35.69 18.81
CA ALA A 81 -11.92 36.24 17.45
C ALA A 81 -10.48 36.48 16.98
N THR A 82 -9.57 36.92 17.87
CA THR A 82 -8.14 37.07 17.54
C THR A 82 -7.47 35.72 17.28
N GLU A 83 -7.67 34.74 18.17
CA GLU A 83 -7.12 33.38 18.00
C GLU A 83 -7.56 32.75 16.68
N ARG A 84 -8.85 32.89 16.32
CA ARG A 84 -9.37 32.37 15.03
C ARG A 84 -8.70 33.02 13.82
N ARG A 85 -8.45 34.33 13.86
CA ARG A 85 -7.79 35.05 12.77
C ARG A 85 -6.34 34.58 12.61
N ASP A 86 -5.64 34.40 13.72
CA ASP A 86 -4.26 33.91 13.73
C ASP A 86 -4.18 32.48 13.18
N ASP A 87 -5.10 31.61 13.60
CA ASP A 87 -5.23 30.23 13.10
C ASP A 87 -5.50 30.17 11.59
N GLU A 88 -6.36 31.03 11.07
CA GLU A 88 -6.63 31.12 9.63
C GLU A 88 -5.42 31.61 8.84
N GLY A 89 -4.67 32.58 9.38
CA GLY A 89 -3.42 33.06 8.80
C GLY A 89 -2.36 31.95 8.72
N GLU A 90 -2.14 31.24 9.82
CA GLU A 90 -1.23 30.09 9.87
C GLU A 90 -1.68 28.96 8.95
N ARG A 91 -2.98 28.67 8.89
CA ARG A 91 -3.54 27.68 7.96
C ARG A 91 -3.24 28.04 6.50
N LYS A 92 -3.46 29.29 6.11
CA LYS A 92 -3.14 29.78 4.75
C LYS A 92 -1.64 29.67 4.46
N ARG A 93 -0.78 30.04 5.41
CA ARG A 93 0.68 29.91 5.29
C ARG A 93 1.11 28.46 5.07
N ARG A 94 0.59 27.53 5.89
CA ARG A 94 0.88 26.09 5.78
C ARG A 94 0.41 25.51 4.45
N LEU A 95 -0.77 25.94 3.97
CA LEU A 95 -1.30 25.51 2.67
C LEU A 95 -0.38 25.96 1.52
N LEU A 96 0.08 27.21 1.54
CA LEU A 96 1.00 27.73 0.52
C LEU A 96 2.34 26.98 0.52
N LEU A 97 2.89 26.74 1.71
CA LEU A 97 4.13 25.97 1.86
C LEU A 97 3.97 24.54 1.34
N ASN A 98 2.87 23.86 1.68
CA ASN A 98 2.60 22.51 1.20
C ASN A 98 2.44 22.48 -0.33
N LYS A 99 1.74 23.45 -0.92
CA LYS A 99 1.61 23.56 -2.37
C LYS A 99 2.96 23.78 -3.06
N ALA A 100 3.81 24.65 -2.51
CA ALA A 100 5.16 24.86 -3.04
C ALA A 100 5.98 23.56 -3.00
N TRP A 101 5.98 22.88 -1.85
CA TRP A 101 6.69 21.62 -1.69
C TRP A 101 6.16 20.50 -2.62
N ASN A 102 4.85 20.40 -2.82
CA ASN A 102 4.24 19.46 -3.76
C ASN A 102 4.67 19.75 -5.21
N ASN A 103 4.76 21.04 -5.58
CA ASN A 103 5.23 21.42 -6.91
C ASN A 103 6.70 21.05 -7.11
N ASP A 104 7.55 21.36 -6.13
CA ASP A 104 8.98 21.06 -6.18
C ASP A 104 9.24 19.54 -6.27
N THR A 105 8.56 18.77 -5.42
CA THR A 105 8.65 17.30 -5.42
C THR A 105 8.09 16.69 -6.71
N HIS A 106 7.00 17.24 -7.25
CA HIS A 106 6.46 16.82 -8.54
C HIS A 106 7.51 17.01 -9.65
N VAL A 107 8.14 18.19 -9.74
CA VAL A 107 9.19 18.48 -10.73
C VAL A 107 10.37 17.51 -10.59
N GLN A 108 10.81 17.22 -9.37
CA GLN A 108 11.88 16.25 -9.12
C GLN A 108 11.47 14.82 -9.52
N SER A 109 10.22 14.43 -9.27
CA SER A 109 9.73 13.08 -9.59
C SER A 109 9.60 12.81 -11.09
N ILE A 110 9.30 13.84 -11.90
CA ILE A 110 9.11 13.70 -13.34
C ILE A 110 10.35 13.11 -14.03
N SER A 111 11.56 13.52 -13.63
CA SER A 111 12.79 13.01 -14.25
C SER A 111 12.95 11.51 -14.01
N HIS A 112 12.73 11.06 -12.78
CA HIS A 112 12.80 9.65 -12.40
C HIS A 112 11.68 8.81 -13.05
N LEU A 113 10.47 9.34 -13.13
CA LEU A 113 9.36 8.65 -13.80
C LEU A 113 9.62 8.51 -15.31
N LYS A 114 10.24 9.51 -15.94
CA LYS A 114 10.64 9.42 -17.35
C LYS A 114 11.67 8.33 -17.59
N THR A 115 12.67 8.17 -16.71
CA THR A 115 13.66 7.09 -16.83
C THR A 115 13.03 5.72 -16.64
N ILE A 116 12.16 5.56 -15.65
CA ILE A 116 11.42 4.30 -15.46
C ILE A 116 10.57 3.97 -16.69
N LEU A 117 9.89 4.98 -17.25
CA LEU A 117 9.07 4.80 -18.45
C LEU A 117 9.93 4.36 -19.64
N SER A 118 11.08 5.02 -19.89
CA SER A 118 11.98 4.62 -20.97
C SER A 118 12.44 3.17 -20.81
N ASP A 119 12.88 2.78 -19.62
CA ASP A 119 13.36 1.43 -19.35
C ASP A 119 12.27 0.37 -19.57
N LEU A 120 11.04 0.67 -19.14
CA LEU A 120 9.89 -0.21 -19.37
C LEU A 120 9.53 -0.31 -20.86
N THR A 121 9.63 0.79 -21.60
CA THR A 121 9.37 0.76 -23.06
C THR A 121 10.43 -0.05 -23.80
N GLU A 122 11.70 0.10 -23.46
CA GLU A 122 12.79 -0.69 -24.05
C GLU A 122 12.66 -2.17 -23.71
N ALA A 123 12.35 -2.51 -22.46
CA ALA A 123 12.15 -3.90 -22.04
C ALA A 123 10.97 -4.54 -22.80
N LYS A 124 9.87 -3.80 -22.99
CA LYS A 124 8.73 -4.29 -23.78
C LYS A 124 9.07 -4.45 -25.26
N GLN A 125 9.83 -3.53 -25.85
CA GLN A 125 10.28 -3.64 -27.24
C GLN A 125 11.17 -4.86 -27.45
N LYS A 126 12.15 -5.08 -26.56
CA LYS A 126 13.02 -6.27 -26.59
C LYS A 126 12.22 -7.57 -26.50
N ARG A 127 11.24 -7.63 -25.59
CA ARG A 127 10.34 -8.79 -25.46
C ARG A 127 9.47 -9.00 -26.69
N PHE A 128 9.00 -7.93 -27.33
CA PHE A 128 8.21 -8.03 -28.54
C PHE A 128 9.04 -8.58 -29.71
N LEU A 129 10.29 -8.13 -29.85
CA LEU A 129 11.21 -8.64 -30.88
C LEU A 129 11.52 -10.13 -30.65
N SER A 130 11.83 -10.55 -29.42
CA SER A 130 12.11 -11.95 -29.14
C SER A 130 10.91 -12.86 -29.36
N LEU A 131 9.69 -12.40 -29.05
CA LEU A 131 8.47 -13.13 -29.37
C LEU A 131 8.29 -13.28 -30.88
N ARG A 132 8.54 -12.22 -31.65
CA ARG A 132 8.44 -12.26 -33.11
C ARG A 132 9.46 -13.19 -33.75
N GLU A 133 10.69 -13.23 -33.22
CA GLU A 133 11.72 -14.17 -33.66
C GLU A 133 11.33 -15.61 -33.35
N ALA A 134 10.88 -15.89 -32.13
CA ALA A 134 10.41 -17.23 -31.74
C ALA A 134 9.18 -17.70 -32.54
N GLU A 135 8.29 -16.78 -32.92
CA GLU A 135 7.16 -17.08 -33.82
C GLU A 135 7.62 -17.42 -35.24
N LYS A 136 8.58 -16.68 -35.78
CA LYS A 136 9.18 -16.99 -37.10
C LYS A 136 9.86 -18.35 -37.09
N GLU A 137 10.70 -18.63 -36.11
CA GLU A 137 11.37 -19.94 -35.99
C GLU A 137 10.38 -21.09 -35.91
N LYS A 138 9.25 -20.91 -35.20
CA LYS A 138 8.18 -21.90 -35.17
C LYS A 138 7.53 -22.09 -36.54
N LEU A 139 7.20 -21.01 -37.25
CA LEU A 139 6.62 -21.10 -38.59
C LEU A 139 7.57 -21.80 -39.55
N ASP A 140 8.85 -21.40 -39.56
CA ASP A 140 9.87 -22.02 -40.40
C ASP A 140 10.02 -23.53 -40.10
N SER A 141 10.00 -23.93 -38.82
CA SER A 141 10.05 -25.34 -38.43
C SER A 141 8.83 -26.14 -38.88
N VAL A 142 7.64 -25.51 -38.89
CA VAL A 142 6.40 -26.13 -39.35
C VAL A 142 6.42 -26.24 -40.88
N GLU A 143 6.89 -25.22 -41.59
CA GLU A 143 7.06 -25.26 -43.05
C GLU A 143 8.03 -26.36 -43.49
N LEU A 144 9.17 -26.50 -42.81
CA LEU A 144 10.12 -27.59 -43.04
C LEU A 144 9.50 -28.96 -42.78
N ARG A 145 8.68 -29.09 -41.73
CA ARG A 145 7.98 -30.34 -41.45
C ARG A 145 6.94 -30.67 -42.51
N ILE A 146 6.19 -29.67 -42.98
CA ILE A 146 5.20 -29.84 -44.05
C ILE A 146 5.91 -30.24 -45.34
N SER A 147 7.01 -29.59 -45.70
CA SER A 147 7.75 -29.92 -46.92
C SER A 147 8.32 -31.34 -46.87
N ALA A 148 8.88 -31.76 -45.73
CA ALA A 148 9.34 -33.14 -45.52
C ALA A 148 8.21 -34.18 -45.59
N LEU A 149 7.00 -33.83 -45.13
CA LEU A 149 5.83 -34.69 -45.30
C LEU A 149 5.42 -34.77 -46.77
N VAL A 150 5.39 -33.65 -47.49
CA VAL A 150 5.03 -33.59 -48.92
C VAL A 150 5.99 -34.42 -49.77
N THR A 151 7.30 -34.40 -49.48
CA THR A 151 8.27 -35.26 -50.17
C THR A 151 8.12 -36.74 -49.83
N ALA A 152 7.60 -37.07 -48.64
CA ALA A 152 7.35 -38.46 -48.24
C ALA A 152 6.04 -39.06 -48.80
N ILE A 153 5.05 -38.23 -49.16
CA ILE A 153 3.75 -38.69 -49.70
C ILE A 153 3.88 -39.66 -50.88
N PRO A 154 4.72 -39.41 -51.90
CA PRO A 154 4.88 -40.33 -53.04
C PRO A 154 5.41 -41.72 -52.63
N HIS A 155 6.13 -41.81 -51.51
CA HIS A 155 6.67 -43.07 -51.00
C HIS A 155 5.68 -43.84 -50.11
N MET A 156 4.51 -43.25 -49.81
CA MET A 156 3.51 -43.86 -48.93
C MET A 156 2.66 -44.89 -49.70
N ILE A 157 2.36 -46.02 -49.04
CA ILE A 157 1.58 -47.10 -49.64
C ILE A 157 0.09 -46.68 -49.69
N THR A 158 -0.42 -46.47 -50.91
CA THR A 158 -1.85 -46.23 -51.19
C THR A 158 -2.51 -47.49 -51.72
N ARG A 159 -3.85 -47.57 -51.69
CA ARG A 159 -4.62 -48.75 -52.15
C ARG A 159 -4.27 -49.20 -53.58
N GLU A 160 -3.86 -48.26 -54.42
CA GLU A 160 -3.52 -48.50 -55.83
C GLU A 160 -2.10 -49.07 -56.00
N ASN A 161 -1.18 -48.77 -55.06
CA ASN A 161 0.23 -49.13 -55.14
C ASN A 161 0.61 -50.34 -54.25
N ILE A 162 -0.36 -51.01 -53.62
CA ILE A 162 -0.11 -52.10 -52.66
C ILE A 162 0.61 -53.28 -53.32
N ASP A 163 0.07 -53.80 -54.42
CA ASP A 163 0.59 -55.03 -55.04
C ASP A 163 2.02 -54.83 -55.57
N GLN A 164 2.29 -53.68 -56.20
CA GLN A 164 3.62 -53.31 -56.69
C GLN A 164 4.65 -53.19 -55.55
N LYS A 165 4.26 -52.60 -54.42
CA LYS A 165 5.14 -52.48 -53.26
C LYS A 165 5.36 -53.81 -52.54
N LEU A 166 4.38 -54.71 -52.54
CA LEU A 166 4.54 -56.07 -52.01
C LEU A 166 5.55 -56.87 -52.82
N GLU A 167 5.48 -56.80 -54.15
CA GLU A 167 6.47 -57.43 -55.03
C GLU A 167 7.87 -56.85 -54.82
N GLU A 168 8.00 -55.52 -54.70
CA GLU A 168 9.27 -54.86 -54.38
C GLU A 168 9.81 -55.28 -53.00
N LEU A 169 8.94 -55.44 -51.99
CA LEU A 169 9.32 -55.92 -50.66
C LEU A 169 9.79 -57.38 -50.65
N PHE A 170 9.17 -58.26 -51.44
CA PHE A 170 9.61 -59.66 -51.53
C PHE A 170 10.89 -59.84 -52.35
N ASN A 171 11.13 -58.96 -53.33
CA ASN A 171 12.34 -58.97 -54.16
C ASN A 171 13.51 -58.23 -53.53
N SER A 172 13.26 -57.31 -52.59
CA SER A 172 14.30 -56.61 -51.83
C SER A 172 14.84 -57.49 -50.70
N GLY A 173 16.12 -57.32 -50.38
CA GLY A 173 16.75 -58.01 -49.25
C GLY A 173 16.13 -57.58 -47.92
N VAL A 174 16.11 -58.49 -46.94
CA VAL A 174 15.65 -58.18 -45.58
C VAL A 174 16.48 -57.03 -45.01
N VAL A 175 15.82 -55.94 -44.65
CA VAL A 175 16.47 -54.79 -44.01
C VAL A 175 16.80 -55.13 -42.56
N ASP A 176 18.09 -55.17 -42.23
CA ASP A 176 18.56 -55.37 -40.86
C ASP A 176 18.71 -54.03 -40.11
N TYR A 177 18.03 -53.93 -38.97
CA TYR A 177 18.12 -52.77 -38.07
C TYR A 177 19.05 -53.02 -36.87
N ASN A 178 19.73 -54.17 -36.82
CA ASN A 178 20.65 -54.48 -35.73
C ASN A 178 21.93 -53.65 -35.82
N PHE A 179 22.17 -52.84 -34.79
CA PHE A 179 23.42 -52.12 -34.60
C PHE A 179 23.88 -52.21 -33.14
N VAL A 180 25.21 -52.18 -32.96
CA VAL A 180 25.84 -52.14 -31.64
C VAL A 180 26.49 -50.77 -31.47
N VAL A 181 26.35 -50.21 -30.27
CA VAL A 181 26.96 -48.92 -29.90
C VAL A 181 28.07 -49.18 -28.90
N ASP A 182 29.30 -48.83 -29.26
CA ASP A 182 30.45 -48.94 -28.37
C ASP A 182 30.36 -47.91 -27.23
N SER A 183 31.11 -48.12 -26.15
CA SER A 183 31.22 -47.15 -25.04
C SER A 183 31.78 -45.78 -25.45
N ARG A 184 32.33 -45.65 -26.68
CA ARG A 184 32.77 -44.40 -27.31
C ARG A 184 31.69 -43.73 -28.18
N GLY A 185 30.50 -44.31 -28.29
CA GLY A 185 29.40 -43.82 -29.11
C GLY A 185 29.49 -44.18 -30.60
N ASN A 186 30.44 -45.03 -31.00
CA ASN A 186 30.55 -45.48 -32.39
C ASN A 186 29.50 -46.56 -32.68
N ILE A 187 28.81 -46.43 -33.81
CA ILE A 187 27.76 -47.36 -34.25
C ILE A 187 28.36 -48.33 -35.26
N THR A 188 28.24 -49.63 -34.99
CA THR A 188 28.62 -50.71 -35.92
C THR A 188 27.38 -51.50 -36.33
N TYR A 189 27.20 -51.69 -37.64
CA TYR A 189 26.05 -52.39 -38.24
C TYR A 189 26.43 -53.83 -38.60
N GLY A 190 25.50 -54.78 -38.42
CA GLY A 190 25.75 -56.22 -38.53
C GLY A 190 25.85 -56.79 -39.95
N SER A 191 24.98 -56.35 -40.88
CA SER A 191 25.00 -56.73 -42.31
C SER A 191 25.12 -55.50 -43.22
N GLU A 192 25.08 -55.69 -44.56
CA GLU A 192 25.28 -54.63 -45.57
C GLU A 192 24.65 -53.29 -45.16
N ARG A 193 25.44 -52.22 -45.31
CA ARG A 193 24.99 -50.86 -44.99
C ARG A 193 23.77 -50.57 -45.85
N LEU A 194 22.68 -50.13 -45.22
CA LEU A 194 21.59 -49.49 -45.94
C LEU A 194 22.20 -48.36 -46.78
N HIS A 195 22.11 -48.47 -48.10
CA HIS A 195 22.45 -47.36 -48.98
C HIS A 195 21.49 -46.23 -48.67
N LYS A 196 21.98 -45.28 -47.87
CA LYS A 196 21.29 -44.03 -47.57
C LYS A 196 21.09 -43.33 -48.91
N SER A 197 19.85 -43.27 -49.40
CA SER A 197 19.56 -42.51 -50.61
C SER A 197 20.02 -41.06 -50.37
N GLU A 198 20.79 -40.54 -51.32
CA GLU A 198 21.58 -39.29 -51.26
C GLU A 198 20.77 -38.04 -50.86
N GLN A 199 19.44 -38.15 -50.81
CA GLN A 199 18.53 -37.07 -50.41
C GLN A 199 18.51 -36.78 -48.90
N SER A 200 19.06 -37.67 -48.06
CA SER A 200 19.09 -37.48 -46.59
C SER A 200 20.42 -36.92 -46.05
N GLU A 201 21.47 -36.82 -46.87
CA GLU A 201 22.76 -36.23 -46.44
C GLU A 201 22.73 -34.69 -46.39
N ALA A 202 21.86 -34.04 -47.18
CA ALA A 202 21.73 -32.59 -47.17
C ALA A 202 21.14 -32.03 -45.86
N HIS A 203 20.45 -32.85 -45.06
CA HIS A 203 19.76 -32.38 -43.84
C HIS A 203 20.62 -32.46 -42.56
N GLU A 204 21.66 -33.31 -42.54
CA GLU A 204 22.55 -33.49 -41.36
C GLU A 204 23.80 -32.57 -41.39
N GLN A 205 24.23 -32.09 -42.55
CA GLN A 205 25.40 -31.19 -42.65
C GLN A 205 25.09 -29.72 -42.30
N GLY A 206 23.82 -29.35 -42.09
CA GLY A 206 23.41 -28.00 -41.69
C GLY A 206 23.50 -27.69 -40.18
N THR A 207 23.77 -28.68 -39.33
CA THR A 207 23.73 -28.53 -37.87
C THR A 207 25.10 -28.47 -37.18
N THR A 208 26.21 -28.53 -37.93
CA THR A 208 27.57 -28.50 -37.37
C THR A 208 28.39 -27.31 -37.89
N SER A 209 27.89 -26.08 -37.74
CA SER A 209 28.74 -24.88 -37.81
C SER A 209 28.10 -23.68 -37.09
N LYS A 210 27.97 -23.76 -35.76
CA LYS A 210 27.99 -22.60 -34.88
C LYS A 210 28.84 -22.95 -33.67
N GLU A 211 30.13 -22.73 -33.85
CA GLU A 211 31.14 -22.67 -32.80
C GLU A 211 30.68 -21.69 -31.72
N ALA A 212 30.34 -22.22 -30.54
CA ALA A 212 29.96 -21.44 -29.39
C ALA A 212 31.20 -20.73 -28.84
N ALA A 213 31.23 -19.40 -28.99
CA ALA A 213 32.18 -18.55 -28.29
C ALA A 213 32.03 -18.75 -26.77
N LYS A 214 33.11 -19.19 -26.13
CA LYS A 214 33.23 -19.25 -24.66
C LYS A 214 33.05 -17.85 -24.08
N PRO A 215 32.21 -17.63 -23.05
CA PRO A 215 32.28 -16.41 -22.26
C PRO A 215 33.47 -16.51 -21.29
N ASP A 216 34.39 -15.55 -21.38
CA ASP A 216 35.44 -15.32 -20.39
C ASP A 216 34.81 -15.03 -19.01
N ILE A 217 35.03 -15.95 -18.06
CA ILE A 217 34.74 -15.75 -16.65
C ILE A 217 36.08 -15.56 -15.93
N THR A 218 36.58 -14.33 -15.94
CA THR A 218 37.54 -13.77 -14.96
C THR A 218 37.43 -12.24 -15.09
N SER A 219 36.78 -11.49 -14.22
CA SER A 219 37.23 -11.21 -12.85
C SER A 219 36.18 -10.34 -12.13
N VAL A 220 35.51 -10.93 -11.16
CA VAL A 220 34.94 -10.18 -10.03
C VAL A 220 35.94 -10.35 -8.89
N ARG A 221 36.65 -9.29 -8.55
CA ARG A 221 37.40 -9.17 -7.30
C ARG A 221 36.67 -8.14 -6.45
N VAL A 222 36.53 -8.50 -5.18
CA VAL A 222 36.05 -7.73 -4.02
C VAL A 222 36.41 -6.25 -4.10
#